data_AF-A0ABD3XPB5-F1
#
_entry.id   AF-A0ABD3XPB5-F1
#
_cell.length_a   1.000
_cell.length_b   1.000
_cell.length_c   1.000
_cell.angle_alpha   90.00
_cell.angle_beta   90.00
_cell.angle_gamma   90.00
#
_symmetry.space_group_name_H-M   'P 1'
#
loop_
_entity.id
_entity.type
_entity.pdbx_description
1 polymer ?
#
loop_
_entity_poly.entity_id
_entity_poly.type
_entity_poly.pdbx_seq_one_letter_code
_entity_poly.pdbx_strand_id
1 'polypeptide(L)'
;MRISLQKNIAEVYGSVPFISIIDGNSGNRRYPCSSKILLKATFQKPNLLNSSPACTNISQFGNNMLKIDLRLSATIHGFSFHIGDSKTNNGLRYHSAIQKNDAQFYFLGYSSLLYGSSKCSSSMYKGLAGLLNKNVTTITIYVGNEFIRVTNNNGYIYDVCSSCLFALNGQPDSEGPANEEIYIGINRPISELYQSKAKGICSAEISWICS
;
A
#
# COMPACT_ATOMS: atom_id res chain seq x y z
N MET A 1 16.70 -9.58 3.15
CA MET A 1 15.23 -9.53 3.27
C MET A 1 14.64 -10.63 2.42
N ARG A 2 13.55 -11.26 2.86
CA ARG A 2 12.81 -12.25 2.05
C ARG A 2 11.51 -11.61 1.54
N ILE A 3 11.32 -11.60 0.22
CA ILE A 3 10.05 -11.22 -0.40
C ILE A 3 9.46 -12.47 -1.05
N SER A 4 8.17 -12.70 -0.81
CA SER A 4 7.40 -13.72 -1.51
C SER A 4 6.23 -13.05 -2.21
N LEU A 5 6.09 -13.33 -3.51
CA LEU A 5 4.98 -12.86 -4.34
C LEU A 5 4.16 -14.09 -4.74
N GLN A 6 2.90 -14.16 -4.32
CA GLN A 6 1.99 -15.21 -4.75
C GLN A 6 1.13 -14.71 -5.91
N LYS A 7 1.11 -15.45 -7.02
CA LYS A 7 0.18 -15.21 -8.14
C LYS A 7 -1.07 -16.05 -7.93
N ASN A 8 -2.25 -15.41 -8.01
CA ASN A 8 -3.48 -16.14 -8.27
C ASN A 8 -3.70 -16.16 -9.79
N ILE A 9 -3.74 -17.36 -10.37
CA ILE A 9 -4.02 -17.56 -11.78
C ILE A 9 -5.53 -17.61 -11.93
N ALA A 10 -6.12 -16.58 -12.54
CA ALA A 10 -7.46 -16.65 -13.09
C ALA A 10 -7.42 -16.05 -14.50
N GLU A 11 -7.16 -16.91 -15.49
CA GLU A 11 -7.39 -16.62 -16.90
C GLU A 11 -8.89 -16.73 -17.17
N VAL A 12 -9.56 -15.64 -17.56
CA VAL A 12 -10.65 -15.57 -18.56
C VAL A 12 -10.90 -14.08 -18.86
N TYR A 13 -10.56 -13.64 -20.08
CA TYR A 13 -10.84 -12.33 -20.72
C TYR A 13 -10.65 -11.04 -19.88
N GLY A 14 -9.41 -10.52 -19.86
CA GLY A 14 -9.05 -9.21 -19.29
C GLY A 14 -7.59 -9.16 -18.82
N SER A 15 -7.03 -7.98 -18.56
CA SER A 15 -5.69 -7.82 -17.97
C SER A 15 -5.64 -8.48 -16.58
N VAL A 16 -4.75 -9.46 -16.41
CA VAL A 16 -4.60 -10.24 -15.17
C VAL A 16 -3.91 -9.39 -14.09
N PRO A 17 -4.39 -9.39 -12.84
CA PRO A 17 -3.72 -8.67 -11.77
C PRO A 17 -2.31 -9.24 -11.56
N PHE A 18 -1.30 -8.37 -11.47
CA PHE A 18 0.09 -8.80 -11.36
C PHE A 18 0.89 -7.94 -10.38
N ILE A 19 1.90 -8.54 -9.77
CA ILE A 19 2.83 -7.87 -8.85
C ILE A 19 4.24 -7.98 -9.44
N SER A 20 4.97 -6.87 -9.49
CA SER A 20 6.36 -6.84 -9.93
C SER A 20 7.25 -6.05 -8.98
N ILE A 21 8.52 -6.45 -8.90
CA ILE A 21 9.58 -5.65 -8.27
C ILE A 21 10.05 -4.66 -9.33
N ILE A 22 10.00 -3.36 -9.03
CA ILE A 22 10.44 -2.30 -9.95
C ILE A 22 11.79 -1.68 -9.55
N ASP A 23 12.18 -1.77 -8.28
CA ASP A 23 13.54 -1.45 -7.83
C ASP A 23 13.88 -2.21 -6.54
N GLY A 24 15.16 -2.53 -6.33
CA GLY A 24 15.63 -3.27 -5.17
C GLY A 24 17.12 -3.10 -4.91
N ASN A 25 17.48 -2.80 -3.67
CA ASN A 25 18.87 -2.82 -3.22
C ASN A 25 19.04 -3.72 -2.00
N SER A 26 20.09 -4.53 -2.04
CA SER A 26 20.53 -5.35 -0.91
C SER A 26 20.77 -4.48 0.33
N GLY A 27 20.35 -5.00 1.48
CA GLY A 27 20.50 -4.28 2.74
C GLY A 27 21.96 -4.25 3.18
N ASN A 28 22.30 -3.32 4.07
CA ASN A 28 23.61 -3.32 4.72
C ASN A 28 23.73 -4.58 5.60
N ARG A 29 24.80 -5.37 5.43
CA ARG A 29 25.04 -6.58 6.25
C ARG A 29 25.08 -6.31 7.76
N ARG A 30 25.48 -5.10 8.18
CA ARG A 30 25.46 -4.67 9.60
C ARG A 30 24.06 -4.36 10.13
N TYR A 31 23.09 -4.13 9.25
CA TYR A 31 21.72 -3.79 9.61
C TYR A 31 20.76 -4.80 8.97
N PRO A 32 20.49 -5.94 9.62
CA PRO A 32 19.44 -6.84 9.16
C PRO A 32 18.12 -6.05 9.03
N CYS A 33 17.31 -6.37 8.01
CA CYS A 33 16.04 -5.69 7.73
C CYS A 33 16.17 -4.23 7.24
N SER A 34 17.23 -3.94 6.46
CA SER A 34 17.47 -2.64 5.80
C SER A 34 17.42 -2.69 4.27
N SER A 35 17.10 -3.84 3.67
CA SER A 35 16.94 -3.96 2.22
C SER A 35 15.81 -3.04 1.76
N LYS A 36 16.07 -2.26 0.71
CA LYS A 36 15.12 -1.31 0.15
C LYS A 36 14.49 -1.94 -1.08
N ILE A 37 13.17 -1.99 -1.14
CA ILE A 37 12.45 -2.60 -2.26
C ILE A 37 11.29 -1.69 -2.64
N LEU A 38 11.10 -1.50 -3.93
CA LEU A 38 9.94 -0.85 -4.52
C LEU A 38 9.21 -1.87 -5.40
N LEU A 39 7.93 -2.04 -5.13
CA LEU A 39 7.05 -2.94 -5.86
C LEU A 39 5.94 -2.13 -6.52
N LYS A 40 5.34 -2.74 -7.55
CA LYS A 40 4.11 -2.29 -8.18
C LYS A 40 3.13 -3.46 -8.25
N ALA A 41 1.88 -3.23 -7.91
CA ALA A 41 0.80 -4.16 -8.17
C ALA A 41 -0.28 -3.47 -9.02
N THR A 42 -0.73 -4.14 -10.08
CA THR A 42 -1.75 -3.62 -10.99
C THR A 42 -3.05 -4.39 -10.76
N PHE A 43 -4.12 -3.66 -10.48
CA PHE A 43 -5.46 -4.18 -10.25
C PHE A 43 -6.15 -4.43 -11.59
N GLN A 44 -7.02 -5.43 -11.63
CA GLN A 44 -7.84 -5.68 -12.81
C GLN A 44 -9.00 -4.69 -12.84
N LYS A 45 -9.17 -3.99 -13.96
CA LYS A 45 -10.36 -3.18 -14.21
C LYS A 45 -11.60 -4.08 -14.32
N PRO A 46 -12.63 -3.91 -13.48
CA PRO A 46 -13.87 -4.66 -13.66
C PRO A 46 -14.55 -4.21 -14.95
N ASN A 47 -15.17 -5.17 -15.64
CA ASN A 47 -16.02 -4.86 -16.78
C ASN A 47 -17.16 -3.94 -16.32
N LEU A 48 -17.20 -2.73 -16.89
CA LEU A 48 -17.93 -1.54 -16.46
C LEU A 48 -19.47 -1.63 -16.45
N LEU A 49 -20.06 -2.81 -16.50
CA LEU A 49 -21.51 -2.94 -16.59
C LEU A 49 -22.24 -2.72 -15.26
N ASN A 50 -21.55 -2.78 -14.12
CA ASN A 50 -22.11 -2.48 -12.80
C ASN A 50 -21.07 -1.79 -11.93
N SER A 51 -20.86 -0.49 -12.16
CA SER A 51 -20.05 0.36 -11.29
C SER A 51 -20.73 0.53 -9.93
N SER A 52 -20.56 -0.47 -9.05
CA SER A 52 -21.06 -0.34 -7.68
C SER A 52 -20.23 0.72 -6.94
N PRO A 53 -20.87 1.67 -6.25
CA PRO A 53 -20.14 2.69 -5.49
C PRO A 53 -19.35 2.05 -4.35
N ALA A 54 -18.05 2.35 -4.32
CA ALA A 54 -17.11 2.47 -3.21
C ALA A 54 -17.05 1.41 -2.10
N CYS A 55 -18.18 0.98 -1.53
CA CYS A 55 -18.22 0.36 -0.20
C CYS A 55 -19.31 -0.73 -0.04
N THR A 56 -19.85 -1.28 -1.12
CA THR A 56 -20.87 -2.34 -1.02
C THR A 56 -20.21 -3.72 -0.93
N ASN A 57 -20.09 -4.23 0.29
CA ASN A 57 -19.65 -5.58 0.67
C ASN A 57 -18.22 -5.99 0.25
N ILE A 58 -17.39 -6.26 1.26
CA ILE A 58 -16.05 -6.82 1.08
C ILE A 58 -16.11 -8.10 0.21
N SER A 59 -17.15 -8.93 0.38
CA SER A 59 -17.38 -10.15 -0.41
C SER A 59 -17.72 -9.94 -1.90
N GLN A 60 -17.75 -8.70 -2.40
CA GLN A 60 -17.93 -8.38 -3.82
C GLN A 60 -16.61 -7.99 -4.51
N PHE A 61 -15.48 -7.95 -3.77
CA PHE A 61 -14.21 -7.55 -4.35
C PHE A 61 -13.61 -8.58 -5.32
N GLY A 62 -14.09 -9.82 -5.45
CA GLY A 62 -13.47 -10.78 -6.38
C GLY A 62 -11.94 -10.83 -6.21
N ASN A 63 -11.16 -11.00 -7.27
CA ASN A 63 -9.68 -10.96 -7.23
C ASN A 63 -9.06 -9.57 -6.89
N ASN A 64 -9.81 -8.61 -6.33
CA ASN A 64 -9.44 -7.18 -6.31
C ASN A 64 -8.98 -6.67 -4.95
N MET A 65 -8.35 -7.52 -4.14
CA MET A 65 -7.74 -7.08 -2.88
C MET A 65 -6.32 -7.63 -2.74
N LEU A 66 -5.40 -6.75 -2.38
CA LEU A 66 -4.02 -7.08 -2.11
C LEU A 66 -3.84 -7.28 -0.60
N LYS A 67 -3.34 -8.44 -0.21
CA LYS A 67 -2.91 -8.74 1.15
C LYS A 67 -1.39 -8.63 1.24
N ILE A 68 -0.92 -7.88 2.23
CA ILE A 68 0.50 -7.64 2.50
C ILE A 68 0.76 -8.02 3.94
N ASP A 69 1.46 -9.13 4.15
CA ASP A 69 1.93 -9.57 5.46
C ASP A 69 3.37 -9.14 5.67
N LEU A 70 3.60 -8.33 6.70
CA LEU A 70 4.90 -7.77 7.05
C LEU A 70 5.42 -8.42 8.33
N ARG A 71 6.69 -8.83 8.32
CA ARG A 71 7.43 -9.14 9.56
C ARG A 71 8.37 -8.01 9.91
N LEU A 72 8.23 -7.54 11.14
CA LEU A 72 8.94 -6.38 11.66
C LEU A 72 10.19 -6.81 12.44
N SER A 73 11.20 -5.96 12.40
CA SER A 73 12.32 -5.96 13.34
C SER A 73 11.88 -5.36 14.67
N ALA A 74 12.58 -5.69 15.75
CA ALA A 74 12.42 -5.01 17.04
C ALA A 74 12.70 -3.50 16.96
N THR A 75 13.41 -3.04 15.93
CA THR A 75 13.66 -1.61 15.67
C THR A 75 13.11 -1.20 14.32
N ILE A 76 12.25 -0.19 14.33
CA ILE A 76 11.67 0.43 13.13
C ILE A 76 12.13 1.88 13.06
N HIS A 77 12.64 2.31 11.91
CA HIS A 77 13.19 3.64 11.72
C HIS A 77 12.96 4.15 10.30
N GLY A 78 12.74 5.45 10.14
CA GLY A 78 12.48 6.09 8.85
C GLY A 78 11.20 5.54 8.19
N PHE A 79 11.10 5.74 6.86
CA PHE A 79 10.04 5.18 6.02
C PHE A 79 10.19 3.67 5.86
N SER A 80 9.82 2.92 6.90
CA SER A 80 9.98 1.45 6.90
C SER A 80 8.96 0.76 5.99
N PHE A 81 7.81 1.38 5.76
CA PHE A 81 6.79 0.94 4.81
C PHE A 81 6.08 2.15 4.23
N HIS A 82 5.70 2.09 2.95
CA HIS A 82 4.92 3.10 2.27
C HIS A 82 4.11 2.43 1.17
N ILE A 83 2.81 2.70 1.12
CA ILE A 83 1.93 2.27 0.05
C ILE A 83 1.12 3.48 -0.44
N GLY A 84 0.91 3.55 -1.75
CA GLY A 84 0.19 4.65 -2.38
C GLY A 84 -0.15 4.34 -3.82
N ASP A 85 -1.20 4.98 -4.33
CA ASP A 85 -1.70 4.77 -5.69
C ASP A 85 -1.03 5.72 -6.71
N SER A 86 -0.03 6.50 -6.30
CA SER A 86 0.81 7.29 -7.22
C SER A 86 2.30 6.98 -7.06
N LYS A 87 3.01 6.86 -8.19
CA LYS A 87 4.48 6.78 -8.21
C LYS A 87 5.16 7.99 -7.59
N THR A 88 4.44 9.12 -7.47
CA THR A 88 4.97 10.36 -6.91
C THR A 88 4.77 10.46 -5.40
N ASN A 89 4.04 9.53 -4.77
CA ASN A 89 3.83 9.53 -3.33
C ASN A 89 5.18 9.54 -2.59
N ASN A 90 5.39 10.51 -1.71
CA ASN A 90 6.64 10.71 -0.98
C ASN A 90 6.48 10.79 0.55
N GLY A 91 5.25 10.60 1.08
CA GLY A 91 4.98 10.68 2.52
C GLY A 91 4.74 12.10 3.05
N LEU A 92 4.62 13.11 2.18
CA LEU A 92 4.18 14.46 2.52
C LEU A 92 2.74 14.72 2.05
N ARG A 93 2.14 15.78 2.60
CA ARG A 93 0.78 16.26 2.30
C ARG A 93 0.61 16.84 0.90
N TYR A 94 1.70 17.28 0.27
CA TYR A 94 1.68 17.99 -1.00
C TYR A 94 2.49 17.20 -2.04
N HIS A 95 1.80 16.58 -2.98
CA HIS A 95 2.43 16.02 -4.18
C HIS A 95 2.31 16.98 -5.37
N SER A 96 3.28 16.87 -6.27
CA SER A 96 3.33 17.53 -7.58
C SER A 96 2.00 17.38 -8.33
N ALA A 97 1.64 18.36 -9.17
CA ALA A 97 0.39 18.43 -9.96
C ALA A 97 0.26 17.36 -11.08
N ILE A 98 0.61 16.11 -10.79
CA ILE A 98 0.74 15.00 -11.75
C ILE A 98 -0.37 13.96 -11.54
N GLN A 99 -0.89 13.78 -10.32
CA GLN A 99 -2.04 12.91 -10.05
C GLN A 99 -2.83 13.43 -8.84
N LYS A 100 -4.17 13.42 -8.95
CA LYS A 100 -5.08 13.79 -7.87
C LYS A 100 -5.56 12.60 -7.04
N ASN A 101 -5.49 11.39 -7.59
CA ASN A 101 -5.66 10.15 -6.85
C ASN A 101 -4.29 9.73 -6.28
N ASP A 102 -3.96 10.28 -5.11
CA ASP A 102 -2.64 10.15 -4.46
C ASP A 102 -2.76 9.76 -2.98
N ALA A 103 -3.74 8.91 -2.66
CA ALA A 103 -3.91 8.37 -1.33
C ALA A 103 -2.68 7.56 -0.90
N GLN A 104 -2.31 7.65 0.38
CA GLN A 104 -1.10 6.99 0.87
C GLN A 104 -1.21 6.55 2.32
N PHE A 105 -0.57 5.44 2.63
CA PHE A 105 -0.39 4.91 3.97
C PHE A 105 1.07 4.56 4.21
N TYR A 106 1.64 4.94 5.35
CA TYR A 106 3.06 4.68 5.59
C TYR A 106 3.41 4.57 7.08
N PHE A 107 4.57 3.96 7.32
CA PHE A 107 5.22 3.88 8.62
C PHE A 107 6.43 4.82 8.65
N LEU A 108 6.44 5.77 9.59
CA LEU A 108 7.57 6.63 9.87
C LEU A 108 8.05 6.38 11.31
N GLY A 109 9.06 5.53 11.47
CA GLY A 109 9.41 4.97 12.77
C GLY A 109 8.24 4.16 13.34
N TYR A 110 7.83 4.44 14.59
CA TYR A 110 6.63 3.83 15.19
C TYR A 110 5.34 4.61 14.91
N SER A 111 5.40 5.66 14.08
CA SER A 111 4.20 6.36 13.63
C SER A 111 3.62 5.69 12.40
N SER A 112 2.29 5.63 12.31
CA SER A 112 1.59 5.16 11.12
C SER A 112 0.49 6.14 10.75
N LEU A 113 0.49 6.56 9.49
CA LEU A 113 -0.33 7.67 9.00
C LEU A 113 -1.03 7.28 7.71
N LEU A 114 -2.34 7.54 7.66
CA LEU A 114 -3.17 7.39 6.48
C LEU A 114 -3.60 8.78 5.98
N TYR A 115 -3.34 9.05 4.72
CA TYR A 115 -3.77 10.25 4.01
C TYR A 115 -4.68 9.86 2.86
N GLY A 116 -5.75 10.63 2.69
CA GLY A 116 -6.60 10.53 1.52
C GLY A 116 -5.98 11.27 0.34
N SER A 117 -6.59 11.05 -0.81
CA SER A 117 -6.25 11.71 -2.06
C SER A 117 -6.50 13.22 -1.99
N SER A 118 -5.81 13.95 -2.85
CA SER A 118 -5.90 15.40 -2.99
C SER A 118 -7.23 15.85 -3.59
N LYS A 119 -7.98 14.95 -4.25
CA LYS A 119 -9.41 15.15 -4.55
C LYS A 119 -10.22 15.48 -3.30
N CYS A 120 -9.80 14.99 -2.14
CA CYS A 120 -10.44 15.21 -0.86
C CYS A 120 -9.62 16.10 0.07
N SER A 121 -8.97 17.13 -0.47
CA SER A 121 -8.18 18.14 0.28
C SER A 121 -6.88 17.64 0.95
N SER A 122 -6.42 16.43 0.61
CA SER A 122 -5.19 15.82 1.15
C SER A 122 -5.18 15.82 2.70
N SER A 123 -6.35 15.63 3.32
CA SER A 123 -6.44 15.59 4.78
C SER A 123 -5.85 14.28 5.29
N MET A 124 -5.14 14.35 6.42
CA MET A 124 -4.80 13.16 7.18
C MET A 124 -6.11 12.52 7.63
N TYR A 125 -6.38 11.31 7.15
CA TYR A 125 -7.54 10.54 7.57
C TYR A 125 -7.36 10.11 9.02
N LYS A 126 -6.19 9.57 9.37
CA LYS A 126 -5.94 9.04 10.71
C LYS A 126 -4.46 8.84 11.01
N GLY A 127 -4.05 9.18 12.24
CA GLY A 127 -2.89 8.58 12.88
C GLY A 127 -3.30 7.31 13.63
N LEU A 128 -2.71 6.17 13.28
CA LEU A 128 -3.09 4.86 13.81
C LEU A 128 -2.25 4.51 15.05
N ALA A 129 -2.47 5.27 16.13
CA ALA A 129 -1.82 5.04 17.41
C ALA A 129 -2.08 3.59 17.89
N GLY A 130 -1.03 2.88 18.29
CA GLY A 130 -1.12 1.50 18.76
C GLY A 130 -0.92 0.42 17.67
N LEU A 131 -1.00 0.77 16.37
CA LEU A 131 -0.71 -0.17 15.29
C LEU A 131 0.75 -0.68 15.37
N LEU A 132 1.67 0.22 15.69
CA LEU A 132 3.10 -0.06 15.85
C LEU A 132 3.51 0.17 17.31
N ASN A 133 4.18 -0.82 17.91
CA ASN A 133 4.88 -0.70 19.17
C ASN A 133 5.96 -1.78 19.28
N LYS A 134 6.75 -1.79 20.35
CA LYS A 134 7.88 -2.72 20.54
C LYS A 134 7.48 -4.19 20.59
N ASN A 135 6.22 -4.50 20.90
CA ASN A 135 5.72 -5.88 21.01
C ASN A 135 5.03 -6.35 19.71
N VAL A 136 4.91 -5.49 18.70
CA VAL A 136 4.32 -5.86 17.41
C VAL A 136 5.42 -6.43 16.53
N THR A 137 5.23 -7.67 16.09
CA THR A 137 6.20 -8.39 15.24
C THR A 137 5.64 -8.66 13.85
N THR A 138 4.31 -8.64 13.68
CA THR A 138 3.67 -8.80 12.38
C THR A 138 2.53 -7.81 12.19
N ILE A 139 2.41 -7.31 10.96
CA ILE A 139 1.28 -6.49 10.51
C ILE A 139 0.73 -7.11 9.24
N THR A 140 -0.59 -7.16 9.12
CA THR A 140 -1.26 -7.50 7.87
C THR A 140 -2.02 -6.28 7.36
N ILE A 141 -1.83 -5.95 6.09
CA ILE A 141 -2.48 -4.85 5.40
C ILE A 141 -3.30 -5.44 4.26
N TYR A 142 -4.54 -5.00 4.16
CA TYR A 142 -5.44 -5.31 3.06
C TYR A 142 -5.73 -4.01 2.33
N VAL A 143 -5.54 -4.00 1.01
CA VAL A 143 -5.83 -2.85 0.18
C VAL A 143 -6.71 -3.24 -0.98
N GLY A 144 -7.76 -2.46 -1.20
CA GLY A 144 -8.63 -2.56 -2.36
C GLY A 144 -9.01 -1.16 -2.84
N ASN A 145 -9.85 -1.11 -3.86
CA ASN A 145 -10.39 0.16 -4.31
C ASN A 145 -11.13 0.85 -3.17
N GLU A 146 -10.75 2.10 -2.88
CA GLU A 146 -11.38 2.96 -1.89
C GLU A 146 -11.40 2.35 -0.46
N PHE A 147 -10.52 1.38 -0.19
CA PHE A 147 -10.53 0.58 1.04
C PHE A 147 -9.12 0.29 1.56
N ILE A 148 -8.97 0.35 2.88
CA ILE A 148 -7.81 -0.23 3.58
C ILE A 148 -8.25 -0.85 4.90
N ARG A 149 -7.67 -2.01 5.21
CA ARG A 149 -7.67 -2.58 6.56
C ARG A 149 -6.25 -2.89 6.99
N VAL A 150 -5.96 -2.63 8.26
CA VAL A 150 -4.70 -2.99 8.89
C VAL A 150 -4.95 -3.72 10.20
N THR A 151 -4.18 -4.77 10.42
CA THR A 151 -4.20 -5.55 11.66
C THR A 151 -2.79 -5.85 12.15
N ASN A 152 -2.65 -6.21 13.42
CA ASN A 152 -1.37 -6.67 13.97
C ASN A 152 -1.53 -7.88 14.90
N ASN A 153 -0.42 -8.50 15.28
CA ASN A 153 -0.42 -9.67 16.19
C ASN A 153 -0.78 -9.35 17.65
N ASN A 154 -1.09 -8.11 17.98
CA ASN A 154 -1.51 -7.68 19.33
C ASN A 154 -3.00 -7.30 19.36
N GLY A 155 -3.79 -7.72 18.36
CA GLY A 155 -5.24 -7.51 18.31
C GLY A 155 -5.69 -6.13 17.83
N TYR A 156 -4.78 -5.29 17.32
CA TYR A 156 -5.17 -4.04 16.66
C TYR A 156 -5.91 -4.37 15.36
N ILE A 157 -7.04 -3.70 15.13
CA ILE A 157 -7.80 -3.76 13.89
C ILE A 157 -8.27 -2.35 13.57
N TYR A 158 -8.01 -1.89 12.35
CA TYR A 158 -8.57 -0.67 11.82
C TYR A 158 -8.90 -0.87 10.36
N ASP A 159 -10.10 -0.50 9.95
CA ASP A 159 -10.47 -0.42 8.56
C ASP A 159 -11.26 0.85 8.26
N VAL A 160 -11.18 1.27 7.01
CA VAL A 160 -11.90 2.42 6.51
C VAL A 160 -12.20 2.20 5.03
N CYS A 161 -13.41 2.58 4.65
CA CYS A 161 -13.86 2.65 3.27
C CYS A 161 -14.26 4.10 2.97
N SER A 162 -13.69 4.68 1.91
CA SER A 162 -13.96 6.05 1.52
C SER A 162 -13.50 6.32 0.10
N SER A 163 -14.28 7.06 -0.67
CA SER A 163 -13.97 7.50 -2.04
C SER A 163 -12.72 8.39 -2.16
N CYS A 164 -12.14 8.77 -1.04
CA CYS A 164 -10.90 9.52 -0.96
C CYS A 164 -9.68 8.64 -0.73
N LEU A 165 -9.84 7.32 -0.65
CA LEU A 165 -8.73 6.38 -0.58
C LEU A 165 -8.31 5.98 -2.00
N PHE A 166 -7.61 4.86 -2.12
CA PHE A 166 -6.95 4.45 -3.36
C PHE A 166 -7.93 4.29 -4.52
N ALA A 167 -7.64 4.91 -5.65
CA ALA A 167 -8.39 4.75 -6.89
C ALA A 167 -7.80 3.58 -7.69
N LEU A 168 -8.28 2.36 -7.45
CA LEU A 168 -7.71 1.14 -8.04
C LEU A 168 -8.66 0.46 -9.03
N ASN A 169 -9.76 1.14 -9.37
CA ASN A 169 -10.83 0.64 -10.22
C ASN A 169 -10.83 1.29 -11.63
N GLY A 170 -9.69 1.88 -12.03
CA GLY A 170 -9.60 2.65 -13.25
C GLY A 170 -10.37 3.97 -13.19
N GLN A 171 -10.55 4.55 -11.99
CA GLN A 171 -11.16 5.87 -11.88
C GLN A 171 -10.31 6.91 -12.63
N PRO A 172 -10.94 7.87 -13.33
CA PRO A 172 -10.22 8.92 -14.00
C PRO A 172 -9.45 9.78 -12.99
N ASP A 173 -8.26 10.22 -13.40
CA ASP A 173 -7.48 11.23 -12.71
C ASP A 173 -7.57 12.54 -13.50
N SER A 174 -7.75 13.66 -12.81
CA SER A 174 -7.87 14.97 -13.47
C SER A 174 -6.51 15.55 -13.89
N GLU A 175 -5.40 14.98 -13.43
CA GLU A 175 -4.03 15.43 -13.69
C GLU A 175 -3.16 14.36 -14.38
N GLY A 176 -3.66 13.12 -14.50
CA GLY A 176 -2.91 11.98 -15.04
C GLY A 176 -3.78 10.87 -15.65
N PRO A 177 -3.19 9.69 -15.94
CA PRO A 177 -3.96 8.55 -16.43
C PRO A 177 -4.89 7.99 -15.36
N ALA A 178 -5.89 7.22 -15.80
CA ALA A 178 -6.75 6.45 -14.89
C ALA A 178 -5.90 5.54 -14.00
N ASN A 179 -6.29 5.44 -12.74
CA ASN A 179 -5.46 4.80 -11.73
C ASN A 179 -5.88 3.34 -11.49
N GLU A 180 -4.94 2.43 -11.69
CA GLU A 180 -5.09 0.97 -11.59
C GLU A 180 -3.88 0.34 -10.89
N GLU A 181 -2.95 1.17 -10.41
CA GLU A 181 -1.67 0.72 -9.89
C GLU A 181 -1.53 1.14 -8.43
N ILE A 182 -0.91 0.26 -7.64
CA ILE A 182 -0.45 0.59 -6.31
C ILE A 182 1.05 0.35 -6.22
N TYR A 183 1.74 1.31 -5.60
CA TYR A 183 3.17 1.30 -5.39
C TYR A 183 3.46 1.00 -3.93
N ILE A 184 4.45 0.13 -3.68
CA ILE A 184 4.78 -0.32 -2.32
C ILE A 184 6.28 -0.16 -2.10
N GLY A 185 6.65 0.79 -1.25
CA GLY A 185 7.99 0.96 -0.71
C GLY A 185 8.19 0.16 0.58
N ILE A 186 9.22 -0.68 0.62
CA ILE A 186 9.66 -1.41 1.80
C ILE A 186 11.06 -0.90 2.19
N ASN A 187 11.19 -0.40 3.43
CA ASN A 187 12.34 0.33 3.94
C ASN A 187 12.78 1.50 3.04
N ARG A 188 11.81 2.13 2.37
CA ARG A 188 11.96 3.33 1.56
C ARG A 188 10.60 3.99 1.37
N PRO A 189 10.55 5.32 1.10
CA PRO A 189 9.38 5.91 0.46
C PRO A 189 9.25 5.41 -1.00
N ILE A 190 8.06 5.57 -1.58
CA ILE A 190 7.80 5.29 -3.01
C ILE A 190 8.67 6.21 -3.88
N SER A 191 8.53 7.53 -3.72
CA SER A 191 9.38 8.54 -4.37
C SER A 191 10.62 8.86 -3.53
N GLU A 192 11.78 8.92 -4.19
CA GLU A 192 13.11 8.95 -3.55
C GLU A 192 13.51 10.25 -2.86
N LEU A 193 12.63 11.25 -2.79
CA LEU A 193 12.94 12.56 -2.18
C LEU A 193 13.46 12.43 -0.73
N TYR A 194 13.14 11.33 -0.04
CA TYR A 194 13.63 11.02 1.30
C TYR A 194 14.32 9.66 1.35
N GLN A 195 15.57 9.57 0.88
CA GLN A 195 16.44 8.42 1.12
C GLN A 195 16.91 8.37 2.59
N SER A 196 15.97 8.31 3.53
CA SER A 196 16.27 8.12 4.95
C SER A 196 16.95 6.75 5.17
N LYS A 197 17.65 6.61 6.31
CA LYS A 197 18.19 5.34 6.84
C LYS A 197 17.04 4.43 7.31
N ALA A 198 16.12 4.15 6.40
CA ALA A 198 14.93 3.38 6.67
C ALA A 198 15.28 1.91 6.87
N LYS A 199 14.69 1.32 7.91
CA LYS A 199 14.83 -0.09 8.28
C LYS A 199 13.66 -0.48 9.18
N GLY A 200 13.35 -1.76 9.23
CA GLY A 200 12.32 -2.25 10.13
C GLY A 200 11.51 -3.41 9.54
N ILE A 201 11.44 -3.54 8.23
CA ILE A 201 10.77 -4.69 7.60
C ILE A 201 11.81 -5.74 7.23
N CYS A 202 11.63 -6.95 7.76
CA CYS A 202 12.54 -8.09 7.58
C CYS A 202 12.12 -9.00 6.43
N SER A 203 10.82 -9.18 6.28
CA SER A 203 10.20 -9.89 5.17
C SER A 203 8.82 -9.32 4.87
N ALA A 204 8.40 -9.48 3.63
CA ALA A 204 7.03 -9.24 3.21
C ALA A 204 6.53 -10.40 2.35
N GLU A 205 5.28 -10.80 2.56
CA GLU A 205 4.53 -11.69 1.69
C GLU A 205 3.37 -10.91 1.10
N ILE A 206 3.25 -10.95 -0.22
CA ILE A 206 2.28 -10.16 -0.96
C ILE A 206 1.50 -11.11 -1.84
N SER A 207 0.18 -11.09 -1.69
CA SER A 207 -0.74 -12.00 -2.37
C SER A 207 -2.01 -11.28 -2.75
N TRP A 208 -2.60 -11.72 -3.85
CA TRP A 208 -4.00 -11.40 -4.15
C TRP A 208 -4.88 -12.30 -3.28
N ILE A 209 -5.99 -11.76 -2.79
CA ILE A 209 -7.00 -12.56 -2.09
C ILE A 209 -8.37 -12.33 -2.74
N CYS A 210 -9.12 -13.42 -2.85
CA CYS A 210 -10.54 -13.37 -3.17
C CYS A 210 -11.31 -13.32 -1.85
N SER A 211 -12.21 -12.36 -1.70
CA SER A 211 -13.10 -12.25 -0.54
C SER A 211 -14.53 -12.53 -0.92
#